data_AF-A0A915MN81-F1
#
_entry.id   AF-A0A915MN81-F1
#
_cell.length_a   1.000
_cell.length_b   1.000
_cell.length_c   1.000
_cell.angle_alpha   90.00
_cell.angle_beta   90.00
_cell.angle_gamma   90.00
#
_symmetry.space_group_name_H-M   'P 1'
#
loop_
_entity.id
_entity.type
_entity.pdbx_description
1 polymer ?
#
loop_
_entity_poly.entity_id
_entity_poly.type
_entity_poly.pdbx_seq_one_letter_code
_entity_poly.pdbx_strand_id
1 'polypeptide(L)'
;MADRMVEDGFRAAGYVSVHIDDCWMQRKRDSKGRLLADDKRFASGMGALADYMHSKGLKLGIYEDIGTATCEGYPGTWGHLNEDATSFADWKVDYLKLDGCNLNASLMAKQGEKW
;
A
#
# COMPACT_ATOMS: atom_id res chain seq x y z
N MET A 1 12.46 -9.64 7.09
CA MET A 1 12.73 -9.80 5.65
C MET A 1 13.88 -8.89 5.20
N ALA A 2 13.80 -7.57 5.40
CA ALA A 2 14.83 -6.61 4.97
C ALA A 2 16.28 -7.02 5.30
N ASP A 3 16.56 -7.35 6.57
CA ASP A 3 17.91 -7.77 6.98
C ASP A 3 18.38 -9.02 6.22
N ARG A 4 17.54 -10.06 6.15
CA ARG A 4 17.86 -11.30 5.41
C ARG A 4 18.10 -11.07 3.93
N MET A 5 17.34 -10.16 3.30
CA MET A 5 17.60 -9.81 1.90
C MET A 5 19.00 -9.24 1.68
N VAL A 6 19.53 -8.50 2.65
CA VAL A 6 20.89 -7.94 2.58
C VAL A 6 21.93 -9.00 2.98
N GLU A 7 21.73 -9.67 4.11
CA GLU A 7 22.68 -10.60 4.72
C GLU A 7 22.87 -11.87 3.88
N ASP A 8 21.80 -12.39 3.29
CA ASP A 8 21.80 -13.66 2.55
C ASP A 8 22.11 -13.47 1.06
N GLY A 9 22.47 -12.25 0.62
CA GLY A 9 22.93 -11.95 -0.74
C GLY A 9 21.84 -11.69 -1.79
N PHE A 10 20.55 -11.75 -1.43
CA PHE A 10 19.45 -11.46 -2.38
C PHE A 10 19.53 -10.05 -2.97
N ARG A 11 19.87 -9.06 -2.15
CA ARG A 11 20.07 -7.68 -2.61
C ARG A 11 21.22 -7.58 -3.61
N ALA A 12 22.33 -8.26 -3.36
CA ALA A 12 23.48 -8.30 -4.28
C ALA A 12 23.11 -9.00 -5.60
N ALA A 13 22.20 -9.97 -5.55
CA ALA A 13 21.63 -10.62 -6.72
C ALA A 13 20.57 -9.78 -7.48
N GLY A 14 20.22 -8.58 -6.98
CA GLY A 14 19.31 -7.65 -7.65
C GLY A 14 17.87 -7.62 -7.11
N TYR A 15 17.54 -8.40 -6.08
CA TYR A 15 16.24 -8.32 -5.41
C TYR A 15 16.25 -7.10 -4.48
N VAL A 16 15.63 -6.01 -4.91
CA VAL A 16 15.72 -4.70 -4.23
C VAL A 16 14.40 -4.20 -3.65
N SER A 17 13.33 -4.98 -3.68
CA SER A 17 12.03 -4.55 -3.14
C SER A 17 11.39 -5.62 -2.24
N VAL A 18 10.68 -5.16 -1.22
CA VAL A 18 9.75 -5.97 -0.41
C VAL A 18 8.39 -5.31 -0.50
N HIS A 19 7.38 -6.08 -0.90
CA HIS A 19 6.02 -5.58 -1.08
C HIS A 19 5.13 -6.16 0.02
N ILE A 20 4.42 -5.27 0.72
CA ILE A 20 3.35 -5.63 1.63
C ILE A 20 2.10 -5.84 0.78
N ASP A 21 1.45 -6.99 0.95
CA ASP A 21 0.21 -7.31 0.25
C ASP A 21 -1.03 -6.87 1.06
N ASP A 22 -2.20 -7.43 0.77
CA ASP A 22 -3.45 -7.09 1.46
C ASP A 22 -3.35 -7.26 3.00
N CYS A 23 -4.35 -6.74 3.72
CA CYS A 23 -4.48 -6.79 5.18
C CYS A 23 -3.50 -5.89 5.96
N TRP A 24 -2.80 -4.95 5.34
CA TRP A 24 -1.86 -4.08 6.08
C TRP A 24 -2.56 -2.97 6.89
N MET A 25 -3.75 -2.59 6.47
CA MET A 25 -4.51 -1.46 7.01
C MET A 25 -5.57 -1.89 8.04
N GLN A 26 -6.17 -0.93 8.72
CA GLN A 26 -7.37 -1.13 9.55
C GLN A 26 -8.60 -1.30 8.65
N ARG A 27 -9.65 -1.94 9.18
CA ARG A 27 -10.93 -2.11 8.44
C ARG A 27 -11.74 -0.83 8.26
N LYS A 28 -11.28 0.30 8.80
CA LYS A 28 -11.96 1.60 8.72
C LYS A 28 -10.95 2.69 8.37
N ARG A 29 -11.40 3.64 7.54
CA ARG A 29 -10.70 4.91 7.27
C ARG A 29 -10.85 5.85 8.48
N ASP A 30 -9.97 6.84 8.57
CA ASP A 30 -10.10 7.91 9.56
C ASP A 30 -11.28 8.85 9.26
N SER A 31 -11.54 9.81 10.15
CA SER A 31 -12.64 10.77 9.97
C SER A 31 -12.48 11.70 8.78
N LYS A 32 -11.29 11.75 8.16
CA LYS A 32 -10.99 12.51 6.94
C LYS A 32 -10.97 11.61 5.69
N GLY A 33 -11.32 10.33 5.83
CA GLY A 33 -11.35 9.37 4.74
C GLY A 33 -10.00 8.76 4.39
N ARG A 34 -8.95 8.95 5.19
CA ARG A 34 -7.62 8.39 4.91
C ARG A 34 -7.49 6.95 5.40
N LEU A 35 -6.67 6.18 4.70
CA LEU A 35 -6.25 4.85 5.14
C LEU A 35 -5.45 4.92 6.44
N LEU A 36 -5.64 3.92 7.29
CA LEU A 36 -4.92 3.78 8.55
C LEU A 36 -4.17 2.47 8.54
N ALA A 37 -2.85 2.48 8.76
CA ALA A 37 -2.11 1.25 9.01
C ALA A 37 -2.62 0.56 10.28
N ASP A 38 -2.64 -0.77 10.30
CA ASP A 38 -2.91 -1.52 11.53
C ASP A 38 -1.80 -1.24 12.54
N ASP A 39 -2.16 -0.67 13.70
CA ASP A 39 -1.22 -0.19 14.71
C ASP A 39 -0.55 -1.32 15.50
N LYS A 40 -1.09 -2.54 15.44
CA LYS A 40 -0.47 -3.73 16.04
C LYS A 40 0.56 -4.34 15.11
N ARG A 41 0.28 -4.36 13.81
CA ARG A 41 1.20 -4.87 12.77
C ARG A 41 2.32 -3.87 12.48
N PHE A 42 1.99 -2.58 12.44
CA PHE A 42 2.86 -1.48 12.06
C PHE A 42 2.89 -0.40 13.14
N ALA A 43 3.30 -0.77 14.36
CA ALA A 43 3.31 0.12 15.52
C ALA A 43 4.14 1.41 15.33
N SER A 44 5.18 1.37 14.49
CA SER A 44 5.99 2.54 14.13
C SER A 44 5.48 3.30 12.90
N GLY A 45 4.40 2.81 12.27
CA GLY A 45 3.82 3.37 11.05
C GLY A 45 4.58 3.01 9.77
N MET A 46 3.93 3.26 8.63
CA MET A 46 4.44 2.91 7.30
C MET A 46 5.68 3.74 6.90
N GLY A 47 5.71 5.03 7.25
CA GLY A 47 6.86 5.89 6.94
C GLY A 47 8.15 5.43 7.62
N ALA A 48 8.07 5.00 8.89
CA ALA A 48 9.24 4.46 9.60
C ALA A 48 9.71 3.13 9.00
N LEU A 49 8.77 2.30 8.53
CA LEU A 49 9.10 1.07 7.82
C LEU A 49 9.79 1.37 6.48
N ALA A 50 9.30 2.35 5.72
CA ALA A 50 9.95 2.79 4.47
C ALA A 50 11.36 3.31 4.73
N ASP A 51 11.54 4.18 5.74
CA ASP A 51 12.87 4.69 6.12
C ASP A 51 13.84 3.56 6.48
N TYR A 52 13.36 2.54 7.19
CA TYR A 52 14.16 1.36 7.50
C TYR A 52 14.52 0.55 6.24
N MET A 53 13.57 0.31 5.34
CA MET A 53 13.83 -0.34 4.04
C MET A 53 14.88 0.43 3.22
N HIS A 54 14.72 1.74 3.12
CA HIS A 54 15.63 2.64 2.39
C HIS A 54 17.02 2.66 3.01
N SER A 55 17.14 2.61 4.33
CA SER A 55 18.44 2.52 5.03
C SER A 55 19.23 1.25 4.68
N LYS A 56 18.54 0.19 4.24
CA LYS A 56 19.11 -1.07 3.76
C LYS A 56 19.36 -1.07 2.26
N GLY A 57 19.10 0.04 1.58
CA GLY A 57 19.18 0.16 0.11
C GLY A 57 18.15 -0.73 -0.59
N LEU A 58 16.99 -0.94 0.03
CA LEU A 58 15.84 -1.66 -0.51
C LEU A 58 14.68 -0.66 -0.72
N LYS A 59 13.64 -1.08 -1.44
CA LYS A 59 12.40 -0.34 -1.73
C LYS A 59 11.21 -0.98 -1.02
N LEU A 60 10.23 -0.17 -0.64
CA LEU A 60 8.98 -0.63 -0.03
C LEU A 60 7.83 -0.55 -1.05
N GLY A 61 7.16 -1.67 -1.28
CA GLY A 61 5.89 -1.71 -1.99
C GLY A 61 4.70 -1.86 -1.04
N ILE A 62 3.55 -1.32 -1.44
CA ILE A 62 2.28 -1.46 -0.73
C ILE A 62 1.20 -2.01 -1.68
N TYR A 63 0.11 -2.49 -1.09
CA TYR A 63 -1.05 -3.00 -1.79
C TYR A 63 -2.23 -2.04 -1.62
N GLU A 64 -3.02 -1.90 -2.67
CA GLU A 64 -4.35 -1.31 -2.64
C GLU A 64 -5.26 -1.98 -3.69
N ASP A 65 -6.55 -1.67 -3.67
CA ASP A 65 -7.53 -2.13 -4.64
C ASP A 65 -8.31 -0.95 -5.25
N ILE A 66 -8.48 -0.94 -6.59
CA ILE A 66 -9.22 0.12 -7.30
C ILE A 66 -10.73 0.13 -7.00
N GLY A 67 -11.28 -0.98 -6.50
CA GLY A 67 -12.69 -1.14 -6.14
C GLY A 67 -13.04 -0.49 -4.79
N THR A 68 -14.24 -0.80 -4.30
CA THR A 68 -14.74 -0.26 -3.02
C THR A 68 -14.14 -0.95 -1.80
N ALA A 69 -13.59 -2.14 -1.98
CA ALA A 69 -12.95 -2.93 -0.94
C ALA A 69 -11.84 -3.79 -1.56
N THR A 70 -10.80 -4.07 -0.80
CA THR A 70 -9.77 -5.03 -1.18
C THR A 70 -10.34 -6.45 -1.27
N CYS A 71 -9.57 -7.39 -1.83
CA CYS A 71 -9.97 -8.78 -1.93
C CYS A 71 -10.27 -9.40 -0.54
N GLU A 72 -9.58 -8.99 0.52
CA GLU A 72 -9.81 -9.42 1.92
C GLU A 72 -10.81 -8.51 2.70
N GLY A 73 -11.51 -7.63 1.98
CA GLY A 73 -12.57 -6.78 2.54
C GLY A 73 -12.05 -5.64 3.42
N TYR A 74 -10.84 -5.14 3.17
CA TYR A 74 -10.36 -3.87 3.70
C TYR A 74 -10.85 -2.71 2.81
N PRO A 75 -10.79 -1.44 3.27
CA PRO A 75 -11.19 -0.31 2.42
C PRO A 75 -10.41 -0.27 1.10
N GLY A 76 -11.10 -0.20 -0.03
CA GLY A 76 -10.48 0.04 -1.35
C GLY A 76 -10.42 1.53 -1.67
N THR A 77 -9.75 1.91 -2.76
CA THR A 77 -9.45 3.32 -3.10
C THR A 77 -10.53 4.02 -3.95
N TRP A 78 -11.61 3.32 -4.31
CA TRP A 78 -12.73 3.94 -5.03
C TRP A 78 -13.24 5.21 -4.31
N GLY A 79 -13.14 6.36 -4.98
CA GLY A 79 -13.55 7.67 -4.44
C GLY A 79 -12.52 8.36 -3.53
N HIS A 80 -11.34 7.76 -3.32
CA HIS A 80 -10.27 8.24 -2.43
C HIS A 80 -8.88 8.19 -3.05
N LEU A 81 -8.79 7.99 -4.38
CA LEU A 81 -7.52 7.73 -5.08
C LEU A 81 -6.45 8.80 -4.83
N ASN A 82 -6.83 10.08 -4.88
CA ASN A 82 -5.87 11.17 -4.71
C ASN A 82 -5.37 11.25 -3.26
N GLU A 83 -6.27 11.07 -2.29
CA GLU A 83 -5.95 11.06 -0.86
C GLU A 83 -5.06 9.88 -0.47
N ASP A 84 -5.34 8.70 -1.05
CA ASP A 84 -4.59 7.48 -0.80
C ASP A 84 -3.20 7.55 -1.46
N ALA A 85 -3.12 7.99 -2.73
CA ALA A 85 -1.85 8.21 -3.41
C ALA A 85 -0.97 9.24 -2.69
N THR A 86 -1.58 10.32 -2.18
CA THR A 86 -0.86 11.32 -1.36
C THR A 86 -0.30 10.68 -0.09
N SER A 87 -1.09 9.85 0.59
CA SER A 87 -0.65 9.17 1.81
C SER A 87 0.49 8.19 1.54
N PHE A 88 0.45 7.45 0.43
CA PHE A 88 1.53 6.55 0.03
C PHE A 88 2.83 7.30 -0.29
N ALA A 89 2.73 8.45 -0.97
CA ALA A 89 3.87 9.32 -1.22
C ALA A 89 4.44 9.90 0.08
N ASP A 90 3.60 10.37 1.01
CA ASP A 90 4.01 10.87 2.32
C ASP A 90 4.73 9.79 3.16
N TRP A 91 4.32 8.53 3.03
CA TRP A 91 4.99 7.39 3.65
C TRP A 91 6.21 6.88 2.88
N LYS A 92 6.58 7.52 1.77
CA LYS A 92 7.75 7.19 0.94
C LYS A 92 7.68 5.77 0.35
N VAL A 93 6.48 5.32 -0.01
CA VAL A 93 6.28 4.05 -0.74
C VAL A 93 6.82 4.17 -2.16
N ASP A 94 7.50 3.14 -2.64
CA ASP A 94 8.16 3.10 -3.95
C ASP A 94 7.35 2.37 -5.04
N TYR A 95 6.38 1.55 -4.63
CA TYR A 95 5.62 0.69 -5.51
C TYR A 95 4.19 0.48 -4.98
N LEU A 96 3.21 0.50 -5.88
CA LEU A 96 1.82 0.16 -5.57
C LEU A 96 1.40 -1.07 -6.40
N LYS A 97 1.03 -2.16 -5.73
CA LYS A 97 0.19 -3.20 -6.33
C LYS A 97 -1.24 -2.72 -6.23
N LEU A 98 -1.93 -2.56 -7.36
CA LEU A 98 -3.32 -2.14 -7.42
C LEU A 98 -4.17 -3.28 -7.99
N ASP A 99 -4.98 -3.91 -7.14
CA ASP A 99 -5.87 -5.01 -7.50
C ASP A 99 -7.25 -4.50 -7.99
N GLY A 100 -8.13 -5.43 -8.36
CA GLY A 100 -9.43 -5.15 -9.00
C GLY A 100 -10.65 -5.83 -8.37
N CYS A 101 -10.57 -6.27 -7.11
CA CYS A 101 -11.72 -6.85 -6.44
C CYS A 101 -12.79 -5.80 -6.15
N ASN A 102 -14.05 -6.22 -6.03
CA ASN A 102 -15.17 -5.33 -5.70
C ASN A 102 -15.34 -4.11 -6.64
N LEU A 103 -14.77 -4.18 -7.84
CA LEU A 103 -15.03 -3.28 -8.95
C LEU A 103 -16.10 -3.89 -9.84
N ASN A 104 -17.16 -3.14 -10.17
CA ASN A 104 -18.21 -3.59 -11.08
C ASN A 104 -18.37 -2.63 -12.27
N ALA A 105 -19.03 -3.10 -13.33
CA ALA A 105 -19.20 -2.34 -14.57
C ALA A 105 -19.85 -0.96 -14.35
N SER A 106 -20.81 -0.86 -13.42
CA SER A 106 -21.47 0.40 -13.09
C SER A 106 -20.53 1.39 -12.41
N LEU A 107 -19.58 0.91 -11.60
CA LEU A 107 -18.52 1.73 -11.02
C LEU A 107 -17.56 2.17 -12.13
N MET A 108 -17.05 1.24 -12.94
CA MET A 108 -16.12 1.58 -14.03
C MET A 108 -16.67 2.68 -14.97
N ALA A 109 -17.95 2.60 -15.33
CA ALA A 109 -18.62 3.62 -16.15
C ALA A 109 -18.60 5.02 -15.51
N LYS A 110 -18.71 5.10 -14.18
CA LYS A 110 -18.66 6.37 -13.42
C LYS A 110 -17.26 6.92 -13.22
N GLN A 111 -16.22 6.07 -13.29
CA GLN A 111 -14.83 6.50 -13.10
C GLN A 111 -14.28 7.21 -14.33
N GLY A 112 -14.69 6.80 -15.53
CA GLY A 112 -14.27 7.43 -16.79
C GLY A 112 -14.67 8.91 -16.91
N GLU A 113 -15.60 9.39 -16.09
CA GLU A 113 -16.08 10.78 -16.09
C GLU A 113 -15.30 11.71 -15.14
N LYS A 114 -14.33 11.19 -14.35
CA LYS A 114 -13.67 11.91 -13.26
C LYS A 114 -12.14 11.93 -13.30
N TRP A 115 -11.52 11.55 -14.42
CA TRP A 115 -10.09 11.79 -14.68
C TRP A 115 -9.90 13.10 -15.43
#